data_AF-A0A1C0A8Y6-F1
#
_entry.id   AF-A0A1C0A8Y6-F1
#
_cell.length_a   1.000
_cell.length_b   1.000
_cell.length_c   1.000
_cell.angle_alpha   90.00
_cell.angle_beta   90.00
_cell.angle_gamma   90.00
#
_symmetry.space_group_name_H-M   'P 1'
#
loop_
_entity.id
_entity.type
_entity.pdbx_description
1 polymer ?
#
loop_
_entity_poly.entity_id
_entity_poly.type
_entity_poly.pdbx_seq_one_letter_code
_entity_poly.pdbx_strand_id
1 'polypeptide(L)'
;MLELQSNVDFTMPFRLLSYMVELLRDRYNNTDKNERERKDFRFPAIISRVLYNGESSWTAINNFKEMFNGYESFGSYLIDFEYILFDINCYLEEELLNTANVISSVFLLDQKKDRQRVIERLRKLANVLKSMNEDITI
;
A
#
# COMPACT_ATOMS: atom_id res chain seq x y z
N MET A 1 -0.97 -6.21 0.39
CA MET A 1 0.24 -5.91 -0.42
C MET A 1 0.59 -4.43 -0.26
N LEU A 2 1.87 -4.06 -0.41
CA LEU A 2 2.34 -2.66 -0.36
C LEU A 2 3.23 -2.41 -1.57
N GLU A 3 2.95 -1.35 -2.32
CA GLU A 3 3.74 -0.91 -3.46
C GLU A 3 4.33 0.46 -3.16
N LEU A 4 5.62 0.66 -3.46
CA LEU A 4 6.34 1.92 -3.26
C LEU A 4 6.47 2.63 -4.60
N GLN A 5 6.04 3.89 -4.70
CA GLN A 5 6.11 4.67 -5.94
C GLN A 5 6.72 6.05 -5.70
N SER A 6 7.64 6.45 -6.56
CA SER A 6 8.24 7.80 -6.57
C SER A 6 7.78 8.66 -7.75
N ASN A 7 7.06 8.07 -8.70
CA ASN A 7 6.41 8.77 -9.81
C ASN A 7 4.94 8.36 -9.88
N VAL A 8 4.10 9.23 -10.42
CA VAL A 8 2.70 8.86 -10.71
C VAL A 8 2.71 7.83 -11.83
N ASP A 9 2.18 6.65 -11.55
CA ASP A 9 1.98 5.58 -12.54
C ASP A 9 0.48 5.43 -12.81
N PHE A 10 0.04 5.92 -13.97
CA PHE A 10 -1.37 5.84 -14.38
C PHE A 10 -1.86 4.40 -14.62
N THR A 11 -0.94 3.44 -14.72
CA THR A 11 -1.26 2.01 -14.85
C THR A 11 -1.30 1.29 -13.50
N MET A 12 -1.11 2.00 -12.39
CA MET A 12 -1.12 1.43 -11.04
C MET A 12 -2.30 0.50 -10.75
N PRO A 13 -3.57 0.87 -11.03
CA PRO A 13 -4.69 -0.01 -10.74
C PRO A 13 -4.58 -1.35 -11.49
N PHE A 14 -4.17 -1.34 -12.76
CA PHE A 14 -3.95 -2.55 -13.55
C PHE A 14 -2.80 -3.41 -13.01
N ARG A 15 -1.71 -2.77 -12.59
CA ARG A 15 -0.57 -3.46 -11.98
C ARG A 15 -0.97 -4.14 -10.68
N LEU A 16 -1.75 -3.47 -9.83
CA LEU A 16 -2.28 -4.04 -8.59
C LEU A 16 -3.21 -5.22 -8.86
N LEU A 17 -4.12 -5.13 -9.85
CA LEU A 17 -4.96 -6.26 -10.25
C LEU A 17 -4.11 -7.46 -10.65
N SER A 18 -3.06 -7.23 -11.46
CA SER A 18 -2.16 -8.30 -11.91
C SER A 18 -1.53 -9.03 -10.72
N TYR A 19 -1.04 -8.30 -9.73
CA TYR A 19 -0.50 -8.89 -8.51
C TYR A 19 -1.55 -9.63 -7.68
N MET A 20 -2.76 -9.07 -7.55
CA MET A 20 -3.87 -9.73 -6.86
C MET A 20 -4.18 -11.08 -7.52
N VAL A 21 -4.31 -11.12 -8.85
CA VAL A 21 -4.56 -12.35 -9.60
C VAL A 21 -3.45 -13.38 -9.38
N GLU A 22 -2.18 -12.97 -9.42
CA GLU A 22 -1.07 -13.90 -9.20
C GLU A 22 -1.06 -14.47 -7.77
N LEU A 23 -1.35 -13.65 -6.74
CA LEU A 23 -1.47 -14.13 -5.35
C LEU A 23 -2.65 -15.11 -5.17
N LEU A 24 -3.79 -14.81 -5.79
CA LEU A 24 -4.96 -15.69 -5.74
C LEU A 24 -4.69 -17.01 -6.49
N ARG A 25 -4.01 -16.94 -7.64
CA ARG A 25 -3.59 -18.11 -8.41
C ARG A 25 -2.63 -18.98 -7.61
N ASP A 26 -1.63 -18.38 -6.96
CA ASP A 26 -0.70 -19.10 -6.08
C ASP A 26 -1.45 -19.82 -4.96
N ARG A 27 -2.34 -19.11 -4.24
CA ARG A 27 -3.17 -19.72 -3.20
C ARG A 27 -4.01 -20.87 -3.74
N TYR A 28 -4.64 -20.70 -4.90
CA TYR A 28 -5.44 -21.77 -5.52
C TYR A 28 -4.57 -23.00 -5.83
N ASN A 29 -3.42 -22.80 -6.47
CA ASN A 29 -2.54 -23.88 -6.91
C ASN A 29 -1.91 -24.63 -5.73
N ASN A 30 -1.59 -23.93 -4.64
CA ASN A 30 -1.01 -24.49 -3.41
C ASN A 30 -2.04 -25.01 -2.41
N THR A 31 -3.33 -25.00 -2.74
CA THR A 31 -4.40 -25.63 -1.94
C THR A 31 -4.71 -27.00 -2.51
N ASP A 32 -4.94 -28.00 -1.64
CA ASP A 32 -5.36 -29.33 -2.07
C ASP A 32 -6.60 -29.25 -2.98
N LYS A 33 -6.64 -30.10 -4.01
CA LYS A 33 -7.73 -30.08 -4.99
C LYS A 33 -9.10 -30.28 -4.33
N ASN A 34 -9.18 -31.21 -3.37
CA ASN A 34 -10.44 -31.52 -2.67
C ASN A 34 -10.84 -30.41 -1.69
N GLU A 35 -9.93 -29.51 -1.33
CA GLU A 35 -10.24 -28.32 -0.54
C GLU A 35 -10.70 -27.15 -1.42
N ARG A 36 -9.92 -26.80 -2.45
CA ARG A 36 -10.19 -25.61 -3.29
C ARG A 36 -11.42 -25.71 -4.19
N GLU A 37 -11.87 -26.93 -4.49
CA GLU A 37 -13.08 -27.19 -5.30
C GLU A 37 -14.36 -27.30 -4.44
N ARG A 38 -14.27 -27.10 -3.12
CA ARG A 38 -15.45 -27.09 -2.25
C ARG A 38 -16.25 -25.80 -2.38
N LYS A 39 -17.57 -25.90 -2.19
CA LYS A 39 -18.51 -24.77 -2.20
C LYS A 39 -18.19 -23.69 -1.15
N ASP A 40 -17.59 -24.08 -0.04
CA ASP A 40 -17.22 -23.19 1.08
C ASP A 40 -15.78 -22.67 0.98
N PHE A 41 -15.00 -23.05 -0.02
CA PHE A 41 -13.68 -22.47 -0.25
C PHE A 41 -13.79 -20.97 -0.49
N ARG A 42 -12.90 -20.20 0.15
CA ARG A 42 -12.82 -18.74 0.01
C ARG A 42 -11.38 -18.33 -0.19
N PHE A 43 -11.19 -17.36 -1.06
CA PHE A 43 -9.91 -16.67 -1.18
C PHE A 43 -9.67 -15.74 0.01
N PRO A 44 -8.41 -15.51 0.40
CA PRO A 44 -8.09 -14.50 1.39
C PRO A 44 -8.44 -13.11 0.84
N ALA A 45 -8.84 -12.20 1.72
CA ALA A 45 -8.97 -10.80 1.37
C ALA A 45 -7.58 -10.22 1.03
N ILE A 46 -7.47 -9.46 -0.06
CA ILE A 46 -6.25 -8.76 -0.43
C ILE A 46 -6.51 -7.26 -0.35
N ILE A 47 -5.80 -6.60 0.55
CA ILE A 47 -5.79 -5.14 0.66
C ILE A 47 -4.56 -4.61 -0.07
N SER A 48 -4.80 -3.87 -1.15
CA SER A 48 -3.77 -3.21 -1.94
C SER A 48 -3.51 -1.81 -1.39
N ARG A 49 -2.22 -1.47 -1.22
CA ARG A 49 -1.78 -0.19 -0.68
C ARG A 49 -0.66 0.36 -1.55
N VAL A 50 -0.74 1.65 -1.87
CA VAL A 50 0.30 2.39 -2.57
C VAL A 50 0.86 3.44 -1.62
N LEU A 51 2.18 3.44 -1.47
CA LEU A 51 2.91 4.44 -0.74
C LEU A 51 3.64 5.32 -1.74
N TYR A 52 3.27 6.60 -1.78
CA TYR A 52 3.73 7.51 -2.81
C TYR A 52 4.59 8.63 -2.22
N ASN A 53 5.82 8.75 -2.73
CA ASN A 53 6.85 9.70 -2.30
C ASN A 53 7.42 10.57 -3.42
N GLY A 54 6.64 10.81 -4.48
CA GLY A 54 7.05 11.70 -5.56
C GLY A 54 7.12 13.17 -5.13
N GLU A 55 7.38 14.08 -6.07
CA GLU A 55 7.44 15.52 -5.76
C GLU A 55 6.09 16.24 -5.89
N SER A 56 5.16 15.65 -6.65
CA SER A 56 3.81 16.19 -6.90
C SER A 56 2.77 15.36 -6.15
N SER A 57 1.52 15.81 -6.10
CA SER A 57 0.42 14.97 -5.59
C SER A 57 0.10 13.81 -6.54
N TRP A 58 -0.42 12.72 -5.98
CA TRP A 58 -0.88 11.58 -6.76
C TRP A 58 -2.12 11.93 -7.60
N THR A 59 -2.10 11.59 -8.88
CA THR A 59 -3.17 11.92 -9.83
C THR A 59 -3.70 10.71 -10.61
N ALA A 60 -3.18 9.50 -10.38
CA ALA A 60 -3.75 8.31 -10.98
C ALA A 60 -5.05 7.93 -10.27
N ILE A 61 -6.00 7.40 -11.03
CA ILE A 61 -7.28 6.92 -10.51
C ILE A 61 -7.08 5.86 -9.42
N ASN A 62 -7.96 5.88 -8.42
CA ASN A 62 -7.87 5.05 -7.21
C ASN A 62 -8.72 3.78 -7.28
N ASN A 63 -9.77 3.80 -8.11
CA ASN A 63 -10.65 2.68 -8.37
C ASN A 63 -10.37 2.08 -9.75
N PHE A 64 -10.19 0.76 -9.81
CA PHE A 64 -9.88 0.07 -11.05
C PHE A 64 -11.01 0.17 -12.10
N LYS A 65 -12.28 0.27 -11.69
CA LYS A 65 -13.39 0.33 -12.65
C LYS A 65 -13.32 1.57 -13.55
N GLU A 66 -12.73 2.66 -13.05
CA GLU A 66 -12.56 3.92 -13.80
C GLU A 66 -11.57 3.78 -14.96
N MET A 67 -10.83 2.67 -15.04
CA MET A 67 -9.99 2.35 -16.20
C MET A 67 -10.82 1.97 -17.45
N PHE A 68 -12.09 1.58 -17.29
CA PHE A 68 -12.93 1.17 -18.41
C PHE A 68 -13.68 2.36 -19.01
N ASN A 69 -13.71 2.44 -20.35
CA ASN A 69 -14.47 3.46 -21.04
C ASN A 69 -15.98 3.31 -20.75
N GLY A 70 -16.62 4.40 -20.28
CA GLY A 70 -18.05 4.42 -19.97
C GLY A 70 -18.44 3.54 -18.78
N TYR A 71 -17.53 3.37 -17.81
CA TYR A 71 -17.69 2.48 -16.65
C TYR A 71 -19.00 2.70 -15.87
N GLU A 72 -19.53 3.92 -15.89
CA GLU A 72 -20.78 4.32 -15.24
C GLU A 72 -22.00 3.52 -15.72
N SER A 73 -21.95 3.01 -16.96
CA SER A 73 -23.06 2.26 -17.57
C SER A 73 -23.06 0.77 -17.23
N PHE A 74 -21.95 0.24 -16.70
CA PHE A 74 -21.76 -1.21 -16.55
C PHE A 74 -21.94 -1.70 -15.11
N GLY A 75 -22.03 -0.81 -14.12
CA GLY A 75 -22.37 -1.16 -12.74
C GLY A 75 -21.61 -2.39 -12.21
N SER A 76 -22.36 -3.41 -11.76
CA SER A 76 -21.79 -4.64 -11.16
C SER A 76 -21.14 -5.62 -12.15
N TYR A 77 -21.12 -5.32 -13.45
CA TYR A 77 -20.45 -6.16 -14.44
C TYR A 77 -18.94 -5.89 -14.53
N LEU A 78 -18.46 -4.81 -13.92
CA LEU A 78 -17.03 -4.46 -13.90
C LEU A 78 -16.33 -5.05 -12.68
N ILE A 79 -15.02 -5.29 -12.84
CA ILE A 79 -14.14 -5.51 -11.70
C ILE A 79 -14.01 -4.16 -10.97
N ASP A 80 -14.50 -4.11 -9.75
CA ASP A 80 -14.56 -2.91 -8.92
C ASP A 80 -13.74 -3.14 -7.64
N PHE A 81 -12.56 -2.53 -7.58
CA PHE A 81 -11.75 -2.50 -6.36
C PHE A 81 -10.99 -1.18 -6.25
N GLU A 82 -10.71 -0.81 -5.00
CA GLU A 82 -9.93 0.36 -4.65
C GLU A 82 -8.65 -0.05 -3.92
N TYR A 83 -7.61 0.78 -4.04
CA TYR A 83 -6.41 0.66 -3.23
C TYR A 83 -6.29 1.85 -2.28
N ILE A 84 -5.69 1.60 -1.12
CA ILE A 84 -5.41 2.66 -0.15
C ILE A 84 -4.16 3.38 -0.62
N LEU A 85 -4.27 4.68 -0.85
CA LEU A 85 -3.15 5.54 -1.20
C LEU A 85 -2.67 6.29 0.04
N PHE A 86 -1.36 6.23 0.27
CA PHE A 86 -0.65 7.05 1.24
C PHE A 86 0.26 8.02 0.46
N ASP A 87 -0.26 9.20 0.14
CA ASP A 87 0.50 10.28 -0.52
C ASP A 87 1.19 11.15 0.53
N ILE A 88 2.50 10.98 0.68
CA ILE A 88 3.31 11.60 1.73
C ILE A 88 3.39 13.11 1.58
N ASN A 89 3.31 13.62 0.35
CA ASN A 89 3.36 15.07 0.12
C ASN A 89 2.16 15.79 0.75
N CYS A 90 1.07 15.07 0.96
CA CYS A 90 -0.15 15.58 1.56
C CYS A 90 -0.16 15.44 3.10
N TYR A 91 0.81 14.72 3.69
CA TYR A 91 0.91 14.58 5.15
C TYR A 91 1.87 15.63 5.74
N LEU A 92 1.43 16.29 6.81
CA LEU A 92 2.31 17.12 7.63
C LEU A 92 3.35 16.22 8.33
N GLU A 93 4.57 16.72 8.53
CA GLU A 93 5.69 15.97 9.14
C GLU A 93 5.31 15.32 10.49
N GLU A 94 4.33 15.87 11.21
CA GLU A 94 3.80 15.36 12.48
C GLU A 94 2.86 14.15 12.32
N GLU A 95 2.08 14.05 11.25
CA GLU A 95 1.16 12.92 11.01
C GLU A 95 1.91 11.66 10.55
N LEU A 96 3.01 11.85 9.83
CA LEU A 96 3.93 10.79 9.42
C LEU A 96 4.67 10.16 10.61
N LEU A 97 4.97 10.97 11.64
CA LEU A 97 5.64 10.50 12.85
C LEU A 97 4.73 9.63 13.73
N ASN A 98 3.41 9.86 13.72
CA ASN A 98 2.44 9.06 14.47
C ASN A 98 2.04 7.75 13.79
N THR A 99 2.29 7.60 12.47
CA THR A 99 1.95 6.38 11.70
C THR A 99 3.13 5.40 11.62
N ALA A 100 4.12 5.56 12.49
CA ALA A 100 5.44 4.94 12.38
C ALA A 100 5.46 3.45 12.72
N ASN A 101 6.08 2.65 11.84
CA ASN A 101 7.03 1.60 12.24
C ASN A 101 7.87 1.14 11.04
N VAL A 102 7.24 0.87 9.89
CA VAL A 102 7.95 0.40 8.68
C VAL A 102 7.99 1.47 7.59
N ILE A 103 6.87 2.15 7.40
CA ILE A 103 6.67 3.19 6.37
C ILE A 103 7.60 4.38 6.60
N SER A 104 7.66 4.90 7.83
CA SER A 104 8.60 5.96 8.22
C SER A 104 10.06 5.56 8.05
N SER A 105 10.42 4.32 8.42
CA SER A 105 11.77 3.78 8.31
C SER A 105 12.26 3.69 6.85
N VAL A 106 11.39 3.30 5.91
CA VAL A 106 11.70 3.31 4.47
C VAL A 106 11.88 4.74 3.95
N PHE A 107 11.06 5.69 4.40
CA PHE A 107 11.17 7.10 4.00
C PHE A 107 12.46 7.78 4.46
N LEU A 108 12.93 7.47 5.67
CA LEU A 108 14.20 8.02 6.13
C LEU A 108 15.38 7.57 5.29
N LEU A 109 15.30 6.37 4.71
CA LEU A 109 16.37 5.79 3.92
C LEU A 109 16.36 6.25 2.45
N ASP A 110 15.19 6.56 1.89
CA ASP A 110 15.04 6.92 0.48
C ASP A 110 15.27 8.42 0.16
N GLN A 111 15.25 9.32 1.16
CA GLN A 111 15.59 10.72 0.92
C GLN A 111 17.10 10.89 0.64
N LYS A 112 17.47 10.99 -0.64
CA LYS A 112 18.83 11.28 -1.13
C LYS A 112 19.42 12.65 -0.75
N LYS A 113 18.87 13.37 0.24
CA LYS A 113 19.34 14.70 0.61
C LYS A 113 19.69 14.79 2.09
N ASP A 114 21.00 14.89 2.30
CA ASP A 114 21.70 15.29 3.53
C ASP A 114 21.77 14.27 4.68
N ARG A 115 22.99 13.72 4.85
CA ARG A 115 23.35 12.69 5.85
C ARG A 115 23.08 13.15 7.28
N GLN A 116 23.21 14.44 7.59
CA GLN A 116 22.96 14.97 8.94
C GLN A 116 21.46 14.92 9.29
N ARG A 117 20.61 15.28 8.34
CA ARG A 117 19.15 15.30 8.51
C ARG A 117 18.57 13.88 8.65
N VAL A 118 19.17 12.90 7.97
CA VAL A 118 18.84 11.47 8.12
C VAL A 118 19.17 10.97 9.54
N ILE A 119 20.34 11.34 10.08
CA ILE A 119 20.74 10.93 11.44
C ILE A 119 19.82 11.52 12.52
N GLU A 120 19.45 12.80 12.39
CA GLU A 120 18.53 13.45 13.33
C GLU A 120 17.14 12.79 13.32
N ARG A 121 16.63 12.47 12.13
CA ARG A 121 15.34 11.79 11.99
C ARG A 121 15.40 10.35 12.51
N LEU A 122 16.50 9.62 12.28
CA LEU A 122 16.69 8.25 12.81
C LEU A 122 16.69 8.25 14.35
N ARG A 123 17.28 9.28 14.98
CA ARG A 123 17.21 9.47 16.43
C ARG A 123 15.79 9.73 16.92
N LYS A 124 15.02 10.57 16.20
CA LYS A 124 13.61 10.81 16.55
C LYS A 124 12.79 9.51 16.46
N LEU A 125 12.99 8.70 15.43
CA LEU A 125 12.32 7.40 15.30
C LEU A 125 12.71 6.41 16.40
N ALA A 126 14.01 6.30 16.72
CA ALA A 126 14.46 5.43 17.80
C ALA A 126 13.81 5.80 19.15
N ASN A 127 13.59 7.11 19.38
CA ASN A 127 12.89 7.58 20.58
C ASN A 127 11.40 7.22 20.58
N VAL A 128 10.70 7.37 19.45
CA VAL A 128 9.28 6.97 19.33
C VAL A 128 9.10 5.46 19.50
N LEU A 129 9.97 4.66 18.89
CA LEU A 129 9.98 3.20 19.07
C LEU A 129 10.22 2.79 20.51
N LYS A 130 11.08 3.54 21.23
CA LYS A 130 11.37 3.28 22.63
C LYS A 130 10.18 3.60 23.52
N SER A 131 9.47 4.71 23.28
CA SER A 131 8.25 5.06 24.04
C SER A 131 7.11 4.07 23.79
N MET A 132 6.96 3.56 22.56
CA MET A 132 5.92 2.56 22.25
C MET A 132 6.16 1.21 22.93
N ASN A 133 7.43 0.82 23.17
CA ASN A 133 7.75 -0.41 23.91
C ASN A 133 7.56 -0.27 25.42
N GLU A 134 7.60 0.95 25.96
CA GLU A 134 7.33 1.21 27.38
C GLU A 134 5.82 1.09 27.69
N ASP A 135 4.94 1.35 26.71
CA ASP A 135 3.47 1.22 26.85
C ASP A 135 2.93 -0.22 26.75
N ILE A 136 3.77 -1.21 26.39
CA ILE A 136 3.37 -2.63 26.24
C ILE A 136 3.61 -3.44 27.53
N THR A 137 4.15 -2.83 28.59
CA THR A 137 4.25 -3.48 29.91
C THR A 137 3.06 -3.12 30.79
N ILE A 138 1.91 -3.74 30.52
CA ILE A 138 0.80 -3.94 31.48
C ILE A 138 0.35 -5.40 31.38
#